data_AF-A0A7X9PKS8-F1
#
_entry.id   AF-A0A7X9PKS8-F1
#
_cell.length_a   1.000
_cell.length_b   1.000
_cell.length_c   1.000
_cell.angle_alpha   90.00
_cell.angle_beta   90.00
_cell.angle_gamma   90.00
#
_symmetry.space_group_name_H-M   'P 1'
#
loop_
_entity.id
_entity.type
_entity.pdbx_description
1 polymer ?
#
loop_
_entity_poly.entity_id
_entity_poly.type
_entity_poly.pdbx_seq_one_letter_code
_entity_poly.pdbx_strand_id
1 'polypeptide(L)'
;MFAGFHRNKLFADYNRIRLAKNKMSFCYAPFNTLEFHISGQVRVCCGNRYKIVGNYPNQTIREIFDGQNIQNFRKRLKKYDLSEGCQMCYKMLVNKNYTNLFALDYELFQTSKKAVLKNIKFELSNECNLECEMCWGELSSLIRKNIEKLPEIHSPYGDDFVEQLKPFWRDIEKATFLGGEPFLIKLYFKIWDEIIQNNPEINILVVSNGTVLNDKIKDLLAKGKFYFALSIDSFQKETYEKIRRNAVFEKTMSNFEYFYQYSKDNNRWITVNICPMQQNWKEIPDMVNVLNERRINAFFNMVDYPSSHSLRGLESEQILQVYNYFATAKIANLDNEVGLQNDRMFKALIKQTKIMYEEIKEYERSEVHTIQNKAEAEIYLTEYFAEKAIYFSTSKQLMDENIKKIREAISQLNESEAVAGVKAILRIPDYLLVSEVVYTTTEKLAVRLKQSFKSV
;
A
#
# COMPACT_ATOMS: atom_id res chain seq x y z
N MET A 1 -21.52 -20.75 19.56
CA MET A 1 -20.49 -20.98 20.60
C MET A 1 -19.09 -21.24 20.01
N PHE A 2 -18.96 -22.03 18.92
CA PHE A 2 -17.68 -22.29 18.23
C PHE A 2 -16.97 -21.05 17.64
N ALA A 3 -17.70 -20.11 17.03
CA ALA A 3 -17.10 -18.88 16.46
C ALA A 3 -16.43 -17.97 17.52
N GLY A 4 -16.94 -17.95 18.76
CA GLY A 4 -16.37 -17.16 19.86
C GLY A 4 -15.08 -17.76 20.43
N PHE A 5 -14.98 -19.09 20.49
CA PHE A 5 -13.80 -19.78 21.00
C PHE A 5 -12.59 -19.64 20.06
N HIS A 6 -12.82 -19.79 18.74
CA HIS A 6 -11.78 -19.57 17.73
C HIS A 6 -11.27 -18.13 17.72
N ARG A 7 -12.16 -17.14 17.88
CA ARG A 7 -11.80 -15.72 17.96
C ARG A 7 -10.93 -15.41 19.17
N ASN A 8 -11.22 -16.01 20.33
CA ASN A 8 -10.42 -15.81 21.54
C ASN A 8 -9.02 -16.42 21.43
N LYS A 9 -8.87 -17.61 20.85
CA LYS A 9 -7.54 -18.23 20.61
C LYS A 9 -6.70 -17.41 19.63
N LEU A 10 -7.33 -16.93 18.55
CA LEU A 10 -6.66 -16.11 17.53
C LEU A 10 -6.05 -14.83 18.12
N PHE A 11 -6.80 -14.12 18.95
CA PHE A 11 -6.31 -12.90 19.60
C PHE A 11 -5.30 -13.17 20.72
N ALA A 12 -5.38 -14.32 21.39
CA ALA A 12 -4.35 -14.74 22.32
C ALA A 12 -3.01 -15.01 21.61
N ASP A 13 -3.03 -15.72 20.48
CA ASP A 13 -1.83 -15.96 19.66
C ASP A 13 -1.23 -14.67 19.12
N TYR A 14 -2.07 -13.75 18.62
CA TYR A 14 -1.64 -12.40 18.26
C TYR A 14 -0.95 -11.70 19.44
N ASN A 15 -1.57 -11.69 20.62
CA ASN A 15 -1.01 -11.01 21.78
C ASN A 15 0.31 -11.62 22.27
N ARG A 16 0.66 -12.85 21.92
CA ARG A 16 1.97 -13.46 22.27
C ARG A 16 3.14 -12.88 21.48
N ILE A 17 2.90 -12.44 20.24
CA ILE A 17 3.97 -11.96 19.34
C ILE A 17 4.22 -10.45 19.43
N ARG A 18 3.31 -9.70 20.07
CA ARG A 18 3.36 -8.23 20.12
C ARG A 18 4.43 -7.73 21.08
N LEU A 19 5.15 -6.70 20.63
CA LEU A 19 6.15 -5.97 21.42
C LEU A 19 5.51 -4.89 22.29
N ALA A 20 4.27 -4.51 22.00
CA ALA A 20 3.54 -3.50 22.78
C ALA A 20 3.51 -3.85 24.27
N LYS A 21 3.97 -2.90 25.10
CA LYS A 21 3.98 -3.00 26.57
C LYS A 21 2.55 -3.04 27.11
N ASN A 22 1.65 -2.34 26.42
CA ASN A 22 0.22 -2.34 26.73
C ASN A 22 -0.53 -3.04 25.59
N LYS A 23 -1.38 -4.02 25.91
CA LYS A 23 -2.17 -4.79 24.91
C LYS A 23 -3.67 -4.43 24.94
N MET A 24 -4.01 -3.23 25.43
CA MET A 24 -5.38 -2.69 25.55
C MET A 24 -6.12 -2.49 24.22
N SER A 25 -5.41 -2.36 23.10
CA SER A 25 -6.00 -2.20 21.77
C SER A 25 -5.40 -3.20 20.81
N PHE A 26 -6.21 -3.67 19.85
CA PHE A 26 -5.69 -4.48 18.75
C PHE A 26 -4.60 -3.73 17.97
N CYS A 27 -4.85 -2.46 17.62
CA CYS A 27 -3.91 -1.64 16.88
C CYS A 27 -3.82 -0.23 17.48
N TYR A 28 -2.64 0.38 17.41
CA TYR A 28 -2.36 1.71 17.93
C TYR A 28 -2.41 2.83 16.89
N ALA A 29 -2.59 2.51 15.60
CA ALA A 29 -2.67 3.49 14.50
C ALA A 29 -3.55 4.73 14.82
N PRO A 30 -4.84 4.59 15.22
CA PRO A 30 -5.66 5.77 15.47
C PRO A 30 -5.29 6.55 16.74
N PHE A 31 -4.38 6.03 17.58
CA PHE A 31 -3.92 6.72 18.78
C PHE A 31 -2.71 7.61 18.53
N ASN A 32 -2.00 7.38 17.43
CA ASN A 32 -0.71 8.01 17.20
C ASN A 32 -0.40 8.38 15.75
N THR A 33 -1.29 8.07 14.80
CA THR A 33 -1.03 8.29 13.38
C THR A 33 -2.17 9.03 12.67
N LEU A 34 -1.80 9.93 11.77
CA LEU A 34 -2.65 10.43 10.69
C LEU A 34 -1.97 10.23 9.33
N GLU A 35 -2.75 9.92 8.31
CA GLU A 35 -2.32 9.75 6.93
C GLU A 35 -3.21 10.62 6.03
N PHE A 36 -2.60 11.59 5.37
CA PHE A 36 -3.26 12.56 4.52
C PHE A 36 -3.18 12.11 3.06
N HIS A 37 -4.34 11.83 2.45
CA HIS A 37 -4.46 11.38 1.07
C HIS A 37 -4.71 12.55 0.12
N ILE A 38 -4.29 12.44 -1.15
CA ILE A 38 -4.35 13.50 -2.16
C ILE A 38 -5.74 14.15 -2.31
N SER A 39 -6.81 13.41 -2.03
CA SER A 39 -8.19 13.90 -2.08
C SER A 39 -8.63 14.75 -0.87
N GLY A 40 -7.76 14.97 0.13
CA GLY A 40 -8.12 15.63 1.39
C GLY A 40 -8.62 14.69 2.48
N GLN A 41 -8.98 13.46 2.12
CA GLN A 41 -9.38 12.43 3.08
C GLN A 41 -8.23 12.08 4.03
N VAL A 42 -8.54 11.96 5.32
CA VAL A 42 -7.55 11.59 6.35
C VAL A 42 -7.88 10.23 6.91
N ARG A 43 -6.87 9.36 6.95
CA ARG A 43 -6.91 7.97 7.44
C ARG A 43 -5.90 7.84 8.59
N VAL A 44 -5.80 6.64 9.16
CA VAL A 44 -4.80 6.34 10.21
C VAL A 44 -3.80 5.26 9.81
N CYS A 45 -4.05 4.56 8.70
CA CYS A 45 -3.23 3.46 8.21
C CYS A 45 -3.50 3.18 6.73
N CYS A 46 -2.43 2.97 5.95
CA CYS A 46 -2.47 2.59 4.54
C CYS A 46 -3.24 1.28 4.25
N GLY A 47 -3.27 0.37 5.24
CA GLY A 47 -4.02 -0.88 5.15
C GLY A 47 -5.51 -0.77 5.45
N ASN A 48 -5.99 0.40 5.89
CA ASN A 48 -7.40 0.71 6.06
C ASN A 48 -7.76 1.92 5.19
N ARG A 49 -8.11 1.64 3.93
CA ARG A 49 -8.55 2.65 2.96
C ARG A 49 -10.00 3.09 3.14
N TYR A 50 -10.77 2.35 3.95
CA TYR A 50 -12.17 2.63 4.24
C TYR A 50 -12.36 3.73 5.28
N LYS A 51 -11.74 3.56 6.45
CA LYS A 51 -12.06 4.36 7.62
C LYS A 51 -11.43 5.73 7.50
N ILE A 52 -12.18 6.63 6.89
CA ILE A 52 -11.89 8.07 6.91
C ILE A 52 -12.19 8.60 8.31
N VAL A 53 -11.18 9.20 8.93
CA VAL A 53 -11.30 9.81 10.26
C VAL A 53 -11.56 11.31 10.21
N GLY A 54 -11.33 11.94 9.06
CA GLY A 54 -11.69 13.33 8.80
C GLY A 54 -11.39 13.75 7.36
N ASN A 55 -11.77 14.98 7.01
CA ASN A 55 -11.53 15.53 5.67
C ASN A 55 -10.94 16.94 5.78
N TYR A 56 -9.76 17.14 5.21
CA TYR A 56 -9.14 18.44 5.03
C TYR A 56 -9.53 19.00 3.64
N PRO A 57 -9.81 20.30 3.48
CA PRO A 57 -9.69 21.39 4.45
C PRO A 57 -10.94 21.63 5.31
N ASN A 58 -12.00 20.83 5.15
CA ASN A 58 -13.26 21.00 5.88
C ASN A 58 -13.10 20.91 7.41
N GLN A 59 -12.05 20.25 7.88
CA GLN A 59 -11.65 20.13 9.27
C GLN A 59 -10.16 20.41 9.40
N THR A 60 -9.77 21.11 10.46
CA THR A 60 -8.38 21.30 10.83
C THR A 60 -7.74 20.00 11.31
N ILE A 61 -6.41 19.89 11.24
CA ILE A 61 -5.67 18.71 11.71
C ILE A 61 -6.01 18.38 13.17
N ARG A 62 -6.18 19.40 14.02
CA ARG A 62 -6.56 19.27 15.43
C ARG A 62 -7.96 18.68 15.59
N GLU A 63 -8.93 19.21 14.86
CA GLU A 63 -10.32 18.72 14.87
C GLU A 63 -10.42 17.27 14.41
N ILE A 64 -9.62 16.88 13.41
CA ILE A 64 -9.59 15.49 12.93
C ILE A 64 -9.03 14.56 14.02
N PHE A 65 -7.90 14.92 14.66
CA PHE A 65 -7.24 14.04 15.62
C PHE A 65 -7.96 13.92 16.98
N ASP A 66 -8.71 14.96 17.37
CA ASP A 66 -9.52 14.96 18.59
C ASP A 66 -10.98 14.55 18.36
N GLY A 67 -11.44 14.61 17.11
CA GLY A 67 -12.83 14.49 16.72
C GLY A 67 -13.46 13.13 16.99
N GLN A 68 -14.79 13.11 17.04
CA GLN A 68 -15.56 11.94 17.45
C GLN A 68 -15.32 10.70 16.55
N ASN A 69 -15.01 10.91 15.26
CA ASN A 69 -14.75 9.84 14.30
C ASN A 69 -13.55 8.97 14.71
N ILE A 70 -12.41 9.58 15.02
CA ILE A 70 -11.22 8.83 15.47
C ILE A 70 -11.41 8.28 16.88
N GLN A 71 -12.11 8.99 17.77
CA GLN A 71 -12.42 8.49 19.12
C GLN A 71 -13.29 7.24 19.09
N ASN A 72 -14.31 7.21 18.23
CA ASN A 72 -15.15 6.02 18.02
C ASN A 72 -14.31 4.86 17.49
N PHE A 73 -13.42 5.13 16.53
CA PHE A 73 -12.56 4.09 15.98
C PHE A 73 -11.60 3.49 17.03
N ARG A 74 -11.01 4.34 17.88
CA ARG A 74 -10.22 3.91 19.06
C ARG A 74 -11.02 2.99 19.99
N LYS A 75 -12.29 3.31 20.28
CA LYS A 75 -13.16 2.48 21.14
C LYS A 75 -13.43 1.10 20.54
N ARG A 76 -13.57 0.99 19.22
CA ARG A 76 -13.78 -0.29 18.52
C ARG A 76 -12.54 -1.17 18.56
N LEU A 77 -11.36 -0.63 18.25
CA LEU A 77 -10.11 -1.39 18.27
C LEU A 77 -9.71 -1.86 19.68
N LYS A 78 -10.10 -1.13 20.73
CA LYS A 78 -10.01 -1.60 22.13
C LYS A 78 -10.84 -2.86 22.40
N LYS A 79 -11.92 -3.07 21.65
CA LYS A 79 -12.76 -4.27 21.70
C LYS A 79 -12.35 -5.33 20.66
N TYR A 80 -11.20 -5.15 19.98
CA TYR A 80 -10.72 -6.05 18.94
C TYR A 80 -11.76 -6.25 17.81
N ASP A 81 -12.47 -5.17 17.48
CA ASP A 81 -13.42 -5.11 16.38
C ASP A 81 -12.73 -4.55 15.13
N LEU A 82 -12.56 -5.41 14.12
CA LEU A 82 -11.84 -5.12 12.88
C LEU A 82 -12.78 -4.91 11.67
N SER A 83 -14.09 -4.81 11.92
CA SER A 83 -15.11 -4.72 10.85
C SER A 83 -15.12 -3.38 10.11
N GLU A 84 -14.50 -2.33 10.66
CA GLU A 84 -14.47 -1.00 10.05
C GLU A 84 -13.15 -0.74 9.31
N GLY A 85 -12.87 -1.56 8.30
CA GLY A 85 -11.76 -1.33 7.35
C GLY A 85 -10.44 -2.02 7.72
N CYS A 86 -10.41 -2.83 8.79
CA CYS A 86 -9.23 -3.57 9.22
C CYS A 86 -9.23 -5.04 8.76
N GLN A 87 -10.01 -5.38 7.72
CA GLN A 87 -10.19 -6.74 7.21
C GLN A 87 -8.88 -7.37 6.72
N MET A 88 -7.99 -6.57 6.11
CA MET A 88 -6.68 -7.08 5.67
C MET A 88 -5.85 -7.59 6.86
N CYS A 89 -5.83 -6.84 7.97
CA CYS A 89 -5.18 -7.30 9.21
C CYS A 89 -5.85 -8.56 9.77
N TYR A 90 -7.18 -8.67 9.69
CA TYR A 90 -7.88 -9.88 10.09
C TYR A 90 -7.48 -11.10 9.25
N LYS A 91 -7.38 -10.98 7.91
CA LYS A 91 -6.94 -12.09 7.04
C LYS A 91 -5.50 -12.50 7.34
N MET A 92 -4.59 -11.53 7.48
CA MET A 92 -3.18 -11.80 7.84
C MET A 92 -3.07 -12.55 9.16
N LEU A 93 -3.88 -12.16 10.14
CA LEU A 93 -3.98 -12.83 11.43
C LEU A 93 -4.48 -14.28 11.30
N VAL A 94 -5.59 -14.52 10.58
CA VAL A 94 -6.13 -15.87 10.34
C VAL A 94 -5.10 -16.77 9.65
N ASN A 95 -4.37 -16.22 8.67
CA ASN A 95 -3.34 -16.94 7.92
C ASN A 95 -1.99 -17.06 8.65
N LYS A 96 -1.88 -16.57 9.89
CA LYS A 96 -0.63 -16.48 10.65
C LYS A 96 0.51 -15.84 9.84
N ASN A 97 0.17 -14.84 9.01
CA ASN A 97 1.12 -14.04 8.26
C ASN A 97 1.42 -12.74 9.04
N TYR A 98 2.05 -12.91 10.21
CA TYR A 98 2.31 -11.81 11.13
C TYR A 98 3.33 -10.80 10.60
N THR A 99 4.26 -11.27 9.76
CA THR A 99 5.29 -10.44 9.13
C THR A 99 4.69 -9.28 8.33
N ASN A 100 3.53 -9.48 7.70
CA ASN A 100 2.88 -8.46 6.89
C ASN A 100 1.76 -7.71 7.65
N LEU A 101 1.57 -7.98 8.94
CA LEU A 101 0.46 -7.44 9.73
C LEU A 101 0.71 -5.98 10.12
N PHE A 102 0.17 -5.04 9.32
CA PHE A 102 0.31 -3.59 9.51
C PHE A 102 0.04 -3.08 10.93
N ALA A 103 -0.83 -3.74 11.69
CA ALA A 103 -1.15 -3.32 13.05
C ALA A 103 0.08 -3.25 13.97
N LEU A 104 1.10 -4.08 13.71
CA LEU A 104 2.34 -4.15 14.49
C LEU A 104 3.24 -2.92 14.27
N ASP A 105 3.21 -2.29 13.09
CA ASP A 105 4.05 -1.13 12.76
C ASP A 105 3.79 0.08 13.67
N TYR A 106 2.57 0.16 14.20
CA TYR A 106 2.13 1.28 15.03
C TYR A 106 2.42 1.08 16.52
N GLU A 107 2.96 -0.08 16.93
CA GLU A 107 3.35 -0.36 18.32
C GLU A 107 4.58 0.43 18.75
N LEU A 108 5.46 0.77 17.81
CA LEU A 108 6.64 1.61 18.06
C LEU A 108 6.26 2.97 18.65
N PHE A 109 5.09 3.48 18.26
CA PHE A 109 4.56 4.77 18.69
C PHE A 109 3.53 4.63 19.82
N GLN A 110 3.53 3.52 20.58
CA GLN A 110 2.54 3.29 21.64
C GLN A 110 2.53 4.41 22.69
N THR A 111 1.33 4.85 23.08
CA THR A 111 1.13 5.86 24.11
C THR A 111 0.54 5.22 25.36
N SER A 112 0.97 5.63 26.56
CA SER A 112 0.59 4.96 27.81
C SER A 112 -0.90 5.08 28.16
N LYS A 113 -1.50 6.27 28.01
CA LYS A 113 -2.93 6.52 28.35
C LYS A 113 -3.66 7.50 27.43
N LYS A 114 -3.02 8.57 26.99
CA LYS A 114 -3.60 9.60 26.11
C LYS A 114 -3.08 9.43 24.67
N ALA A 115 -3.97 9.54 23.69
CA ALA A 115 -3.58 9.60 22.28
C ALA A 115 -2.74 10.86 22.02
N VAL A 116 -1.61 10.69 21.35
CA VAL A 116 -0.68 11.76 20.96
C VAL A 116 -0.25 11.46 19.55
N LEU A 117 -0.39 12.43 18.65
CA LEU A 117 0.03 12.27 17.27
C LEU A 117 1.56 12.21 17.26
N LYS A 118 2.12 11.05 16.89
CA LYS A 118 3.57 10.77 16.86
C LYS A 118 4.06 10.43 15.46
N ASN A 119 3.17 10.05 14.57
CA ASN A 119 3.49 9.63 13.22
C ASN A 119 2.53 10.31 12.23
N ILE A 120 3.07 10.96 11.20
CA ILE A 120 2.25 11.54 10.14
C ILE A 120 2.73 10.99 8.80
N LYS A 121 1.78 10.68 7.91
CA LYS A 121 2.07 10.28 6.54
C LYS A 121 1.41 11.23 5.56
N PHE A 122 2.13 11.56 4.50
CA PHE A 122 1.78 12.54 3.49
C PHE A 122 1.75 11.88 2.12
N GLU A 123 0.57 11.84 1.50
CA GLU A 123 0.32 11.48 0.11
C GLU A 123 -0.40 12.68 -0.56
N LEU A 124 0.24 13.84 -0.57
CA LEU A 124 -0.44 15.13 -0.83
C LEU A 124 -0.61 15.48 -2.30
N SER A 125 0.14 14.81 -3.20
CA SER A 125 0.12 15.08 -4.64
C SER A 125 0.49 13.82 -5.41
N ASN A 126 0.06 13.75 -6.67
CA ASN A 126 0.41 12.70 -7.63
C ASN A 126 1.49 13.17 -8.61
N GLU A 127 2.07 14.37 -8.41
CA GLU A 127 3.13 14.91 -9.26
C GLU A 127 4.28 13.91 -9.38
N CYS A 128 4.46 13.32 -10.55
CA CYS A 128 5.41 12.25 -10.80
C CYS A 128 5.97 12.39 -12.22
N ASN A 129 7.18 11.87 -12.41
CA ASN A 129 7.88 11.88 -13.69
C ASN A 129 7.88 10.51 -14.41
N LEU A 130 7.22 9.49 -13.86
CA LEU A 130 7.23 8.14 -14.40
C LEU A 130 5.83 7.64 -14.78
N GLU A 131 5.79 6.71 -15.74
CA GLU A 131 4.58 6.00 -16.19
C GLU A 131 4.70 4.50 -15.91
N CYS A 132 5.08 4.16 -14.67
CA CYS A 132 5.37 2.78 -14.27
C CYS A 132 4.19 1.86 -14.61
N GLU A 133 4.47 0.68 -15.15
CA GLU A 133 3.44 -0.19 -15.73
C GLU A 133 2.36 -0.66 -14.74
N MET A 134 2.74 -0.86 -13.47
CA MET A 134 1.83 -1.24 -12.38
C MET A 134 1.05 -0.06 -11.76
N CYS A 135 1.36 1.17 -12.16
CA CYS A 135 0.87 2.38 -11.53
C CYS A 135 -0.39 2.94 -12.23
N TRP A 136 -1.06 3.91 -11.61
CA TRP A 136 -2.26 4.58 -12.14
C TRP A 136 -2.24 6.09 -11.84
N GLY A 137 -3.19 6.83 -12.42
CA GLY A 137 -3.16 8.29 -12.47
C GLY A 137 -3.29 9.00 -11.12
N GLU A 138 -3.84 8.37 -10.08
CA GLU A 138 -3.82 8.95 -8.72
C GLU A 138 -2.43 8.91 -8.08
N LEU A 139 -1.52 8.09 -8.60
CA LEU A 139 -0.15 7.94 -8.10
C LEU A 139 0.89 8.53 -9.06
N SER A 140 0.50 8.87 -10.29
CA SER A 140 1.34 9.56 -11.27
C SER A 140 0.57 10.52 -12.16
N SER A 141 0.96 11.79 -12.14
CA SER A 141 0.41 12.84 -12.99
C SER A 141 0.66 12.61 -14.48
N LEU A 142 1.78 11.97 -14.86
CA LEU A 142 2.00 11.58 -16.25
C LEU A 142 1.02 10.50 -16.71
N ILE A 143 0.80 9.47 -15.90
CA ILE A 143 -0.20 8.42 -16.24
C ILE A 143 -1.57 9.06 -16.37
N ARG A 144 -1.95 9.93 -15.42
CA ARG A 144 -3.23 10.66 -15.43
C ARG A 144 -3.45 11.42 -16.74
N LYS A 145 -2.43 12.16 -17.17
CA LYS A 145 -2.47 13.02 -18.36
C LYS A 145 -2.36 12.23 -19.66
N ASN A 146 -1.39 11.34 -19.77
CA ASN A 146 -0.98 10.75 -21.03
C ASN A 146 -1.69 9.43 -21.33
N ILE A 147 -2.00 8.63 -20.31
CA ILE A 147 -2.59 7.29 -20.46
C ILE A 147 -4.09 7.34 -20.16
N GLU A 148 -4.47 7.86 -19.00
CA GLU A 148 -5.87 7.95 -18.58
C GLU A 148 -6.65 9.04 -19.31
N LYS A 149 -5.95 10.08 -19.79
CA LYS A 149 -6.56 11.27 -20.41
C LYS A 149 -7.61 11.93 -19.50
N LEU A 150 -7.36 11.90 -18.18
CA LEU A 150 -8.26 12.47 -17.19
C LEU A 150 -7.73 13.82 -16.69
N PRO A 151 -8.61 14.71 -16.17
CA PRO A 151 -8.20 15.99 -15.61
C PRO A 151 -7.19 15.82 -14.46
N GLU A 152 -6.36 16.85 -14.27
CA GLU A 152 -5.45 16.96 -13.15
C GLU A 152 -6.18 16.85 -11.81
N ILE A 153 -5.54 16.22 -10.83
CA ILE A 153 -6.07 16.11 -9.47
C ILE A 153 -5.63 17.34 -8.69
N HIS A 154 -6.57 18.20 -8.34
CA HIS A 154 -6.29 19.37 -7.51
C HIS A 154 -6.01 18.93 -6.06
N SER A 155 -4.79 19.19 -5.59
CA SER A 155 -4.41 18.96 -4.19
C SER A 155 -5.04 20.01 -3.28
N PRO A 156 -5.74 19.63 -2.19
CA PRO A 156 -6.29 20.59 -1.24
C PRO A 156 -5.23 21.22 -0.33
N TYR A 157 -3.98 20.77 -0.40
CA TYR A 157 -2.93 21.13 0.54
C TYR A 157 -2.11 22.33 0.07
N GLY A 158 -1.89 23.29 0.97
CA GLY A 158 -1.14 24.52 0.71
C GLY A 158 -0.50 25.07 1.98
N ASP A 159 -0.22 26.36 2.01
CA ASP A 159 0.49 26.99 3.14
C ASP A 159 -0.31 26.90 4.46
N ASP A 160 -1.63 27.02 4.41
CA ASP A 160 -2.50 26.83 5.59
C ASP A 160 -2.35 25.44 6.21
N PHE A 161 -2.11 24.41 5.39
CA PHE A 161 -1.88 23.05 5.89
C PHE A 161 -0.55 22.96 6.65
N VAL A 162 0.49 23.61 6.13
CA VAL A 162 1.81 23.67 6.76
C VAL A 162 1.75 24.41 8.10
N GLU A 163 1.04 25.54 8.16
CA GLU A 163 0.82 26.28 9.41
C GLU A 163 0.11 25.43 10.47
N GLN A 164 -0.92 24.68 10.06
CA GLN A 164 -1.63 23.78 10.97
C GLN A 164 -0.78 22.61 11.49
N LEU A 165 0.30 22.24 10.81
CA LEU A 165 1.21 21.19 11.26
C LEU A 165 2.18 21.65 12.35
N LYS A 166 2.55 22.94 12.38
CA LYS A 166 3.57 23.49 13.30
C LYS A 166 3.38 23.10 14.78
N PRO A 167 2.15 23.15 15.36
CA PRO A 167 1.96 22.78 16.75
C PRO A 167 2.23 21.30 17.06
N PHE A 168 2.21 20.43 16.04
CA PHE A 168 2.38 18.99 16.21
C PHE A 168 3.85 18.57 16.22
N TRP A 169 4.76 19.34 15.59
CA TRP A 169 6.16 18.93 15.39
C TRP A 169 6.89 18.52 16.66
N ARG A 170 6.57 19.15 17.81
CA ARG A 170 7.16 18.77 19.10
C ARG A 170 6.96 17.30 19.45
N ASP A 171 5.80 16.74 19.14
CA ASP A 171 5.40 15.39 19.58
C ASP A 171 5.53 14.34 18.46
N ILE A 172 5.84 14.75 17.22
CA ILE A 172 6.11 13.83 16.10
C ILE A 172 7.48 13.16 16.28
N GLU A 173 7.50 11.84 16.05
CA GLU A 173 8.69 11.00 16.02
C GLU A 173 9.03 10.54 14.60
N LYS A 174 8.02 10.45 13.72
CA LYS A 174 8.18 10.03 12.31
C LYS A 174 7.25 10.80 11.38
N ALA A 175 7.79 11.25 10.25
CA ALA A 175 7.04 11.81 9.13
C ALA A 175 7.36 11.01 7.86
N THR A 176 6.34 10.46 7.19
CA THR A 176 6.51 9.68 5.96
C THR A 176 5.97 10.44 4.76
N PHE A 177 6.76 10.55 3.70
CA PHE A 177 6.44 11.26 2.47
C PHE A 177 6.37 10.27 1.31
N LEU A 178 5.19 10.17 0.70
CA LEU A 178 4.85 9.28 -0.39
C LEU A 178 3.89 10.00 -1.36
N GLY A 179 3.40 9.31 -2.39
CA GLY A 179 2.56 9.91 -3.43
C GLY A 179 3.40 10.63 -4.49
N GLY A 180 3.06 10.41 -5.76
CA GLY A 180 3.85 10.92 -6.88
C GLY A 180 5.33 10.51 -6.80
N GLU A 181 6.21 11.43 -7.15
CA GLU A 181 7.63 11.42 -6.77
C GLU A 181 7.88 12.51 -5.72
N PRO A 182 8.14 12.16 -4.44
CA PRO A 182 8.26 13.14 -3.35
C PRO A 182 9.23 14.28 -3.62
N PHE A 183 10.33 14.03 -4.34
CA PHE A 183 11.32 15.05 -4.65
C PHE A 183 10.92 16.03 -5.76
N LEU A 184 9.75 15.86 -6.38
CA LEU A 184 9.13 16.84 -7.28
C LEU A 184 8.09 17.71 -6.57
N ILE A 185 7.52 17.24 -5.45
CA ILE A 185 6.41 17.90 -4.77
C ILE A 185 6.90 19.10 -3.96
N LYS A 186 6.67 20.32 -4.46
CA LYS A 186 7.15 21.57 -3.84
C LYS A 186 6.73 21.74 -2.37
N LEU A 187 5.51 21.30 -2.02
CA LEU A 187 5.00 21.40 -0.65
C LEU A 187 5.82 20.55 0.34
N TYR A 188 6.40 19.43 -0.10
CA TYR A 188 7.24 18.59 0.77
C TYR A 188 8.53 19.29 1.18
N PHE A 189 9.13 20.10 0.30
CA PHE A 189 10.29 20.92 0.66
C PHE A 189 9.95 21.90 1.78
N LYS A 190 8.78 22.56 1.72
CA LYS A 190 8.31 23.46 2.81
C LYS A 190 8.14 22.70 4.13
N ILE A 191 7.53 21.51 4.09
CA ILE A 191 7.34 20.69 5.29
C ILE A 191 8.68 20.19 5.85
N TRP A 192 9.64 19.80 5.00
CA TRP A 192 10.97 19.39 5.45
C TRP A 192 11.73 20.54 6.10
N ASP A 193 11.68 21.75 5.52
CA ASP A 193 12.27 22.94 6.12
C ASP A 193 11.67 23.22 7.52
N GLU A 194 10.35 23.14 7.65
CA GLU A 194 9.64 23.27 8.94
C GLU A 194 10.04 22.20 9.95
N ILE A 195 10.17 20.94 9.53
CA ILE A 195 10.64 19.86 10.41
C ILE A 195 12.06 20.14 10.89
N ILE A 196 12.98 20.48 9.98
CA ILE A 196 14.39 20.74 10.30
C ILE A 196 14.52 21.92 11.26
N GLN A 197 13.71 22.97 11.08
CA GLN A 197 13.73 24.16 11.92
C GLN A 197 13.14 23.92 13.32
N ASN A 198 12.05 23.17 13.41
CA ASN A 198 11.28 23.07 14.66
C ASN A 198 11.52 21.77 15.45
N ASN A 199 11.86 20.67 14.78
CA ASN A 199 12.20 19.40 15.42
C ASN A 199 13.09 18.52 14.49
N PRO A 200 14.41 18.76 14.43
CA PRO A 200 15.33 18.00 13.59
C PRO A 200 15.50 16.53 14.02
N GLU A 201 14.92 16.13 15.16
CA GLU A 201 14.95 14.75 15.65
C GLU A 201 13.91 13.85 14.98
N ILE A 202 12.95 14.41 14.23
CA ILE A 202 11.93 13.63 13.51
C ILE A 202 12.58 12.75 12.45
N ASN A 203 12.26 11.46 12.46
CA ASN A 203 12.65 10.55 11.39
C ASN A 203 11.81 10.82 10.13
N ILE A 204 12.44 11.36 9.10
CA ILE A 204 11.82 11.67 7.81
C ILE A 204 11.99 10.45 6.89
N LEU A 205 10.93 9.70 6.62
CA LEU A 205 10.95 8.61 5.65
C LEU A 205 10.46 9.10 4.29
N VAL A 206 11.28 8.98 3.25
CA VAL A 206 10.89 9.29 1.87
C VAL A 206 10.73 7.99 1.07
N VAL A 207 9.54 7.80 0.49
CA VAL A 207 9.23 6.69 -0.42
C VAL A 207 9.33 7.19 -1.86
N SER A 208 10.45 6.94 -2.53
CA SER A 208 10.79 7.56 -3.81
C SER A 208 11.03 6.51 -4.90
N ASN A 209 10.84 6.89 -6.16
CA ASN A 209 11.27 6.11 -7.32
C ASN A 209 12.78 6.27 -7.62
N GLY A 210 13.48 7.16 -6.93
CA GLY A 210 14.93 7.34 -6.97
C GLY A 210 15.47 8.13 -8.17
N THR A 211 14.61 8.63 -9.06
CA THR A 211 15.06 9.28 -10.31
C THR A 211 15.49 10.74 -10.15
N VAL A 212 15.19 11.36 -9.00
CA VAL A 212 15.42 12.79 -8.73
C VAL A 212 16.44 12.96 -7.61
N LEU A 213 17.56 13.61 -7.93
CA LEU A 213 18.58 14.06 -7.00
C LEU A 213 19.23 15.33 -7.56
N ASN A 214 19.33 16.38 -6.74
CA ASN A 214 19.95 17.65 -7.08
C ASN A 214 20.54 18.28 -5.81
N ASP A 215 21.25 19.40 -5.94
CA ASP A 215 21.98 19.98 -4.81
C ASP A 215 21.05 20.49 -3.69
N LYS A 216 19.86 20.98 -4.03
CA LYS A 216 18.83 21.33 -3.03
C LYS A 216 18.44 20.13 -2.16
N ILE A 217 18.30 18.95 -2.77
CA ILE A 217 18.01 17.72 -2.03
C ILE A 217 19.21 17.37 -1.14
N LYS A 218 20.43 17.40 -1.66
CA LYS A 218 21.65 17.11 -0.87
C LYS A 218 21.77 18.04 0.35
N ASP A 219 21.47 19.33 0.17
CA ASP A 219 21.47 20.32 1.26
C ASP A 219 20.45 20.02 2.34
N LEU A 220 19.26 19.53 1.98
CA LEU A 220 18.25 19.08 2.94
C LEU A 220 18.72 17.83 3.68
N LEU A 221 19.27 16.86 2.96
CA LEU A 221 19.78 15.62 3.54
C LEU A 221 20.89 15.89 4.56
N ALA A 222 21.73 16.90 4.33
CA ALA A 222 22.77 17.31 5.27
C ALA A 222 22.23 17.87 6.60
N LYS A 223 20.98 18.36 6.62
CA LYS A 223 20.37 19.05 7.77
C LYS A 223 19.32 18.21 8.52
N GLY A 224 18.70 17.23 7.85
CA GLY A 224 17.58 16.46 8.41
C GLY A 224 17.86 14.96 8.64
N LYS A 225 16.94 14.31 9.36
CA LYS A 225 16.97 12.86 9.64
C LYS A 225 16.19 12.01 8.64
N PHE A 226 16.60 12.08 7.37
CA PHE A 226 16.10 11.28 6.26
C PHE A 226 16.46 9.79 6.30
N TYR A 227 15.47 8.95 5.98
CA TYR A 227 15.51 7.52 5.70
C TYR A 227 14.82 7.28 4.36
N PHE A 228 15.18 6.18 3.68
CA PHE A 228 14.68 5.93 2.33
C PHE A 228 14.03 4.56 2.17
N ALA A 229 12.92 4.56 1.43
CA ALA A 229 12.37 3.38 0.80
C ALA A 229 12.35 3.62 -0.72
N LEU A 230 13.34 3.10 -1.43
CA LEU A 230 13.53 3.34 -2.86
C LEU A 230 12.87 2.24 -3.68
N SER A 231 12.13 2.64 -4.71
CA SER A 231 11.36 1.71 -5.53
C SER A 231 12.19 1.24 -6.73
N ILE A 232 12.82 0.07 -6.60
CA ILE A 232 13.69 -0.53 -7.62
C ILE A 232 13.17 -1.94 -7.93
N ASP A 233 12.55 -2.12 -9.09
CA ASP A 233 11.92 -3.40 -9.47
C ASP A 233 12.85 -4.34 -10.24
N SER A 234 14.06 -3.90 -10.57
CA SER A 234 15.06 -4.70 -11.24
C SER A 234 16.43 -4.00 -11.16
N PHE A 235 17.49 -4.79 -11.02
CA PHE A 235 18.89 -4.34 -11.22
C PHE A 235 19.39 -4.62 -12.65
N GLN A 236 18.52 -5.11 -13.53
CA GLN A 236 18.79 -5.31 -14.95
C GLN A 236 18.19 -4.14 -15.73
N LYS A 237 19.01 -3.47 -16.54
CA LYS A 237 18.61 -2.26 -17.27
C LYS A 237 17.32 -2.43 -18.06
N GLU A 238 17.27 -3.48 -18.89
CA GLU A 238 16.15 -3.71 -19.81
C GLU A 238 14.83 -3.93 -19.05
N THR A 239 14.84 -4.79 -18.03
CA THR A 239 13.66 -5.05 -17.20
C THR A 239 13.25 -3.80 -16.39
N TYR A 240 14.22 -3.08 -15.83
CA TYR A 240 13.97 -1.86 -15.06
C TYR A 240 13.29 -0.78 -15.91
N GLU A 241 13.86 -0.43 -17.07
CA GLU A 241 13.32 0.63 -17.93
C GLU A 241 11.99 0.24 -18.58
N LYS A 242 11.78 -1.07 -18.83
CA LYS A 242 10.47 -1.60 -19.25
C LYS A 242 9.39 -1.39 -18.19
N ILE A 243 9.71 -1.65 -16.92
CA ILE A 243 8.76 -1.50 -15.81
C ILE A 243 8.56 -0.03 -15.43
N ARG A 244 9.66 0.70 -15.24
CA ARG A 244 9.73 2.09 -14.77
C ARG A 244 9.85 3.04 -15.96
N ARG A 245 8.81 3.08 -16.79
CA ARG A 245 8.81 3.89 -18.02
C ARG A 245 9.15 5.35 -17.75
N ASN A 246 9.99 5.90 -18.62
CA ASN A 246 10.62 7.23 -18.57
C ASN A 246 11.78 7.36 -17.57
N ALA A 247 12.10 6.31 -16.79
CA ALA A 247 13.33 6.29 -16.00
C ALA A 247 14.55 6.00 -16.90
N VAL A 248 15.71 6.52 -16.49
CA VAL A 248 17.00 6.21 -17.11
C VAL A 248 17.80 5.41 -16.09
N PHE A 249 18.07 4.13 -16.41
CA PHE A 249 18.63 3.17 -15.45
C PHE A 249 19.93 3.68 -14.82
N GLU A 250 20.89 4.13 -15.63
CA GLU A 250 22.20 4.58 -15.13
C GLU A 250 22.07 5.76 -14.17
N LYS A 251 21.17 6.71 -14.49
CA LYS A 251 20.90 7.87 -13.63
C LYS A 251 20.27 7.43 -12.31
N THR A 252 19.26 6.56 -12.36
CA THR A 252 18.62 6.09 -11.13
C THR A 252 19.56 5.26 -10.27
N MET A 253 20.39 4.38 -10.86
CA MET A 253 21.38 3.62 -10.11
C MET A 253 22.45 4.52 -9.51
N SER A 254 22.91 5.56 -10.22
CA SER A 254 23.82 6.56 -9.65
C SER A 254 23.21 7.30 -8.45
N ASN A 255 21.93 7.69 -8.54
CA ASN A 255 21.22 8.29 -7.41
C ASN A 255 21.04 7.30 -6.25
N PHE A 256 20.73 6.04 -6.55
CA PHE A 256 20.61 4.97 -5.57
C PHE A 256 21.92 4.80 -4.78
N GLU A 257 23.08 4.78 -5.44
CA GLU A 257 24.37 4.74 -4.76
C GLU A 257 24.59 5.94 -3.84
N TYR A 258 24.17 7.14 -4.26
CA TYR A 258 24.25 8.33 -3.40
C TYR A 258 23.38 8.18 -2.13
N PHE A 259 22.11 7.77 -2.28
CA PHE A 259 21.20 7.57 -1.14
C PHE A 259 21.67 6.42 -0.22
N TYR A 260 22.23 5.36 -0.80
CA TYR A 260 22.84 4.26 -0.07
C TYR A 260 24.03 4.74 0.76
N GLN A 261 24.97 5.46 0.13
CA GLN A 261 26.15 5.98 0.79
C GLN A 261 25.78 6.98 1.91
N TYR A 262 24.85 7.89 1.64
CA TYR A 262 24.30 8.78 2.67
C TYR A 262 23.74 8.01 3.87
N SER A 263 22.94 6.96 3.61
CA SER A 263 22.32 6.17 4.67
C SER A 263 23.38 5.46 5.51
N LYS A 264 24.39 4.88 4.85
CA LYS A 264 25.52 4.22 5.50
C LYS A 264 26.33 5.19 6.37
N ASP A 265 26.70 6.35 5.83
CA ASP A 265 27.54 7.35 6.53
C ASP A 265 26.83 7.95 7.75
N ASN A 266 25.50 7.98 7.73
CA ASN A 266 24.69 8.53 8.82
C ASN A 266 24.09 7.45 9.74
N ASN A 267 24.48 6.18 9.58
CA ASN A 267 23.93 5.02 10.31
C ASN A 267 22.39 4.95 10.25
N ARG A 268 21.85 5.05 9.04
CA ARG A 268 20.41 5.03 8.76
C ARG A 268 20.07 3.84 7.90
N TRP A 269 18.91 3.25 8.16
CA TRP A 269 18.43 2.15 7.33
C TRP A 269 17.90 2.69 6.00
N ILE A 270 18.07 1.86 4.98
CA ILE A 270 17.50 2.03 3.65
C ILE A 270 16.80 0.73 3.26
N THR A 271 15.67 0.86 2.60
CA THR A 271 14.88 -0.25 2.10
C THR A 271 14.73 -0.12 0.59
N VAL A 272 14.80 -1.22 -0.12
CA VAL A 272 14.37 -1.32 -1.52
C VAL A 272 13.01 -1.97 -1.57
N ASN A 273 12.04 -1.19 -2.05
CA ASN A 273 10.69 -1.62 -2.35
C ASN A 273 10.69 -2.27 -3.74
N ILE A 274 10.29 -3.54 -3.80
CA ILE A 274 10.19 -4.33 -5.02
C ILE A 274 8.73 -4.73 -5.20
N CYS A 275 8.19 -4.56 -6.40
CA CYS A 275 6.91 -5.12 -6.80
C CYS A 275 7.12 -6.47 -7.49
N PRO A 276 6.76 -7.62 -6.88
CA PRO A 276 6.80 -8.90 -7.57
C PRO A 276 5.76 -8.94 -8.68
N MET A 277 6.23 -9.08 -9.92
CA MET A 277 5.41 -8.98 -11.13
C MET A 277 5.79 -10.04 -12.16
N GLN A 278 4.96 -10.20 -13.19
CA GLN A 278 5.23 -11.14 -14.29
C GLN A 278 6.58 -10.88 -14.98
N GLN A 279 6.99 -9.61 -15.02
CA GLN A 279 8.18 -9.12 -15.71
C GLN A 279 9.49 -9.43 -14.99
N ASN A 280 9.48 -9.44 -13.65
CA ASN A 280 10.72 -9.45 -12.86
C ASN A 280 10.85 -10.61 -11.87
N TRP A 281 9.84 -11.48 -11.73
CA TRP A 281 9.87 -12.50 -10.68
C TRP A 281 11.10 -13.41 -10.73
N LYS A 282 11.66 -13.67 -11.92
CA LYS A 282 12.89 -14.46 -12.08
C LYS A 282 14.11 -13.75 -11.48
N GLU A 283 14.12 -12.43 -11.42
CA GLU A 283 15.25 -11.64 -10.93
C GLU A 283 15.21 -11.45 -9.41
N ILE A 284 14.05 -11.64 -8.77
CA ILE A 284 13.86 -11.33 -7.35
C ILE A 284 14.86 -12.03 -6.42
N PRO A 285 15.16 -13.34 -6.56
CA PRO A 285 16.15 -13.97 -5.67
C PRO A 285 17.54 -13.32 -5.76
N ASP A 286 17.99 -12.97 -6.96
CA ASP A 286 19.27 -12.30 -7.16
C ASP A 286 19.24 -10.87 -6.65
N MET A 287 18.12 -10.15 -6.81
CA MET A 287 17.93 -8.85 -6.18
C MET A 287 18.05 -8.94 -4.66
N VAL A 288 17.46 -9.94 -4.02
CA VAL A 288 17.61 -10.16 -2.56
C VAL A 288 19.07 -10.40 -2.19
N ASN A 289 19.82 -11.15 -2.98
CA ASN A 289 21.25 -11.38 -2.76
C ASN A 289 22.06 -10.09 -2.83
N VAL A 290 21.85 -9.28 -3.86
CA VAL A 290 22.50 -7.95 -4.01
C VAL A 290 22.19 -7.05 -2.81
N LEU A 291 20.95 -7.04 -2.34
CA LEU A 291 20.54 -6.24 -1.17
C LEU A 291 21.17 -6.76 0.13
N ASN A 292 21.24 -8.08 0.30
CA ASN A 292 21.89 -8.74 1.43
C ASN A 292 23.38 -8.36 1.52
N GLU A 293 24.12 -8.44 0.42
CA GLU A 293 25.54 -8.07 0.36
C GLU A 293 25.80 -6.64 0.83
N ARG A 294 24.86 -5.74 0.52
CA ARG A 294 24.93 -4.31 0.87
C ARG A 294 24.30 -3.97 2.22
N ARG A 295 23.72 -4.96 2.92
CA ARG A 295 22.93 -4.80 4.15
C ARG A 295 21.76 -3.82 3.97
N ILE A 296 21.02 -3.98 2.89
CA ILE A 296 19.81 -3.20 2.57
C ILE A 296 18.57 -4.09 2.78
N ASN A 297 17.53 -3.53 3.39
CA ASN A 297 16.28 -4.26 3.59
C ASN A 297 15.52 -4.38 2.26
N ALA A 298 14.95 -5.55 1.98
CA ALA A 298 14.01 -5.77 0.88
C ALA A 298 12.58 -5.73 1.42
N PHE A 299 11.69 -5.05 0.70
CA PHE A 299 10.25 -5.07 0.99
C PHE A 299 9.46 -5.37 -0.27
N PHE A 300 8.55 -6.34 -0.20
CA PHE A 300 7.76 -6.77 -1.34
C PHE A 300 6.35 -6.17 -1.32
N ASN A 301 6.04 -5.33 -2.31
CA ASN A 301 4.70 -4.78 -2.52
C ASN A 301 3.98 -5.61 -3.58
N MET A 302 2.97 -6.39 -3.17
CA MET A 302 2.20 -7.17 -4.14
C MET A 302 1.43 -6.26 -5.09
N VAL A 303 1.54 -6.56 -6.38
CA VAL A 303 0.73 -5.93 -7.43
C VAL A 303 -0.51 -6.79 -7.63
N ASP A 304 -1.67 -6.29 -7.24
CA ASP A 304 -2.97 -6.93 -7.55
C ASP A 304 -3.54 -6.43 -8.87
N TYR A 305 -3.02 -5.31 -9.38
CA TYR A 305 -3.53 -4.60 -10.53
C TYR A 305 -2.46 -3.77 -11.24
N PRO A 306 -2.44 -3.67 -12.58
CA PRO A 306 -3.32 -4.36 -13.53
C PRO A 306 -2.98 -5.85 -13.63
N SER A 307 -3.94 -6.68 -14.07
CA SER A 307 -3.75 -8.14 -14.12
C SER A 307 -2.57 -8.53 -15.00
N SER A 308 -2.33 -7.83 -16.11
CA SER A 308 -1.21 -8.06 -17.03
C SER A 308 0.19 -7.91 -16.41
N HIS A 309 0.29 -7.29 -15.24
CA HIS A 309 1.54 -7.10 -14.51
C HIS A 309 1.55 -7.83 -13.17
N SER A 310 0.37 -8.08 -12.59
CA SER A 310 0.21 -8.90 -11.40
C SER A 310 0.60 -10.36 -11.66
N LEU A 311 1.27 -10.99 -10.69
CA LEU A 311 1.41 -12.45 -10.69
C LEU A 311 0.06 -13.18 -10.65
N ARG A 312 -1.01 -12.55 -10.15
CA ARG A 312 -2.37 -13.10 -10.16
C ARG A 312 -2.99 -13.17 -11.55
N GLY A 313 -2.48 -12.37 -12.49
CA GLY A 313 -2.95 -12.42 -13.87
C GLY A 313 -2.38 -13.60 -14.67
N LEU A 314 -1.44 -14.35 -14.10
CA LEU A 314 -0.94 -15.61 -14.68
C LEU A 314 -1.90 -16.75 -14.39
N GLU A 315 -1.91 -17.76 -15.26
CA GLU A 315 -2.63 -19.02 -15.01
C GLU A 315 -1.96 -19.80 -13.86
N SER A 316 -2.72 -20.66 -13.20
CA SER A 316 -2.32 -21.35 -11.96
C SER A 316 -1.04 -22.17 -12.15
N GLU A 317 -0.88 -22.84 -13.30
CA GLU A 317 0.33 -23.58 -13.64
C GLU A 317 1.57 -22.67 -13.75
N GLN A 318 1.40 -21.45 -14.27
CA GLN A 318 2.49 -20.46 -14.32
C GLN A 318 2.79 -19.91 -12.91
N ILE A 319 1.77 -19.69 -12.07
CA ILE A 319 1.99 -19.28 -10.67
C ILE A 319 2.69 -20.39 -9.90
N LEU A 320 2.36 -21.66 -10.16
CA LEU A 320 3.06 -22.81 -9.59
C LEU A 320 4.53 -22.84 -10.00
N GLN A 321 4.85 -22.49 -11.26
CA GLN A 321 6.23 -22.28 -11.71
C GLN A 321 6.93 -21.18 -10.90
N VAL A 322 6.29 -20.02 -10.70
CA VAL A 322 6.86 -18.92 -9.89
C VAL A 322 7.11 -19.39 -8.45
N TYR A 323 6.14 -20.06 -7.83
CA TYR A 323 6.28 -20.62 -6.48
C TYR A 323 7.46 -21.61 -6.39
N ASN A 324 7.54 -22.57 -7.31
CA ASN A 324 8.61 -23.56 -7.33
C ASN A 324 9.98 -22.90 -7.53
N TYR A 325 10.06 -21.88 -8.37
CA TYR A 325 11.29 -21.12 -8.56
C TYR A 325 11.70 -20.41 -7.28
N PHE A 326 10.81 -19.68 -6.60
CA PHE A 326 11.13 -19.06 -5.32
C PHE A 326 11.48 -20.07 -4.23
N ALA A 327 10.78 -21.21 -4.16
CA ALA A 327 11.00 -22.23 -3.14
C ALA A 327 12.34 -22.96 -3.31
N THR A 328 12.89 -23.01 -4.52
CA THR A 328 14.18 -23.66 -4.82
C THR A 328 15.33 -22.66 -4.96
N ALA A 329 15.03 -21.36 -5.04
CA ALA A 329 16.03 -20.31 -5.13
C ALA A 329 16.90 -20.24 -3.87
N LYS A 330 18.20 -20.00 -4.07
CA LYS A 330 19.16 -19.80 -2.99
C LYS A 330 19.31 -18.31 -2.72
N ILE A 331 18.87 -17.86 -1.55
CA ILE A 331 19.22 -16.55 -1.02
C ILE A 331 20.35 -16.69 0.01
N ALA A 332 21.28 -15.73 0.01
CA ALA A 332 22.39 -15.69 0.95
C ALA A 332 21.85 -15.66 2.39
N ASN A 333 22.21 -16.64 3.20
CA ASN A 333 21.89 -16.65 4.62
C ASN A 333 22.93 -15.81 5.35
N LEU A 334 22.57 -14.56 5.68
CA LEU A 334 23.44 -13.69 6.44
C LEU A 334 22.98 -13.63 7.89
N ASP A 335 23.89 -13.93 8.82
CA ASP A 335 23.66 -13.84 10.26
C ASP A 335 23.80 -12.38 10.75
N ASN A 336 22.93 -11.52 10.25
CA ASN A 336 22.76 -10.14 10.71
C ASN A 336 21.28 -9.72 10.60
N GLU A 337 20.91 -8.63 11.27
CA GLU A 337 19.52 -8.17 11.37
C GLU A 337 18.83 -8.02 9.99
N VAL A 338 19.53 -7.41 9.03
CA VAL A 338 19.02 -7.21 7.66
C VAL A 338 18.87 -8.54 6.92
N GLY A 339 19.87 -9.42 7.00
CA GLY A 339 19.81 -10.75 6.40
C GLY A 339 18.62 -11.57 6.92
N LEU A 340 18.42 -11.57 8.24
CA LEU A 340 17.28 -12.23 8.89
C LEU A 340 15.94 -11.59 8.54
N GLN A 341 15.90 -10.28 8.33
CA GLN A 341 14.70 -9.58 7.84
C GLN A 341 14.38 -9.96 6.39
N ASN A 342 15.38 -9.94 5.51
CA ASN A 342 15.22 -10.28 4.10
C ASN A 342 14.82 -11.74 3.90
N ASP A 343 15.41 -12.67 4.66
CA ASP A 343 14.98 -14.08 4.68
C ASP A 343 13.50 -14.23 5.09
N ARG A 344 13.08 -13.53 6.16
CA ARG A 344 11.67 -13.51 6.57
C ARG A 344 10.74 -12.96 5.50
N MET A 345 11.14 -11.88 4.82
CA MET A 345 10.36 -11.28 3.73
C MET A 345 10.25 -12.21 2.52
N PHE A 346 11.36 -12.86 2.13
CA PHE A 346 11.37 -13.78 1.00
C PHE A 346 10.55 -15.05 1.30
N LYS A 347 10.63 -15.60 2.52
CA LYS A 347 9.75 -16.69 2.98
C LYS A 347 8.28 -16.28 3.00
N ALA A 348 7.97 -15.05 3.38
CA ALA A 348 6.61 -14.52 3.30
C ALA A 348 6.12 -14.42 1.84
N LEU A 349 6.98 -14.01 0.90
CA LEU A 349 6.69 -13.99 -0.54
C LEU A 349 6.43 -15.40 -1.09
N ILE A 350 7.24 -16.40 -0.72
CA ILE A 350 7.02 -17.81 -1.11
C ILE A 350 5.64 -18.28 -0.63
N LYS A 351 5.32 -18.04 0.65
CA LYS A 351 4.02 -18.40 1.23
C LYS A 351 2.87 -17.69 0.51
N GLN A 352 3.03 -16.40 0.21
CA GLN A 352 2.01 -15.61 -0.49
C GLN A 352 1.79 -16.12 -1.93
N THR A 353 2.84 -16.53 -2.62
CA THR A 353 2.77 -17.09 -3.98
C THR A 353 2.08 -18.46 -3.97
N LYS A 354 2.30 -19.28 -2.94
CA LYS A 354 1.55 -20.53 -2.76
C LYS A 354 0.06 -20.31 -2.55
N ILE A 355 -0.30 -19.36 -1.69
CA ILE A 355 -1.71 -18.99 -1.46
C ILE A 355 -2.33 -18.50 -2.77
N MET A 356 -1.59 -17.70 -3.53
CA MET A 356 -2.03 -17.19 -4.83
C MET A 356 -2.33 -18.32 -5.83
N TYR A 357 -1.45 -19.34 -5.90
CA TYR A 357 -1.68 -20.51 -6.75
C TYR A 357 -3.00 -21.21 -6.42
N GLU A 358 -3.27 -21.49 -5.14
CA GLU A 358 -4.52 -22.16 -4.74
C GLU A 358 -5.75 -21.30 -5.07
N GLU A 359 -5.70 -20.00 -4.77
CA GLU A 359 -6.81 -19.07 -5.07
C GLU A 359 -7.08 -18.97 -6.59
N ILE A 360 -6.04 -18.90 -7.44
CA ILE A 360 -6.22 -18.83 -8.89
C ILE A 360 -6.67 -20.17 -9.49
N LYS A 361 -6.22 -21.30 -8.94
CA LYS A 361 -6.70 -22.62 -9.32
C LYS A 361 -8.19 -22.82 -9.02
N GLU A 362 -8.69 -22.25 -7.93
CA GLU A 362 -10.12 -22.21 -7.63
C GLU A 362 -10.87 -21.29 -8.60
N TYR A 363 -10.32 -20.10 -8.89
CA TYR A 363 -10.87 -19.17 -9.89
C TYR A 363 -11.03 -19.85 -11.26
N GLU A 364 -10.02 -20.60 -11.74
CA GLU A 364 -10.03 -21.29 -13.04
C GLU A 364 -11.12 -22.36 -13.17
N ARG A 365 -11.59 -22.90 -12.05
CA ARG A 365 -12.67 -23.91 -12.00
C ARG A 365 -14.04 -23.28 -11.82
N SER A 366 -14.11 -21.97 -11.59
CA SER A 366 -15.35 -21.28 -11.31
C SER A 366 -16.12 -20.95 -12.59
N GLU A 367 -17.39 -20.59 -12.41
CA GLU A 367 -18.27 -20.22 -13.52
C GLU A 367 -17.92 -18.85 -14.14
N VAL A 368 -16.90 -18.13 -13.63
CA VAL A 368 -16.47 -16.83 -14.16
C VAL A 368 -16.12 -16.86 -15.65
N HIS A 369 -15.68 -18.01 -16.17
CA HIS A 369 -15.33 -18.18 -17.58
C HIS A 369 -16.55 -18.20 -18.50
N THR A 370 -17.74 -18.47 -17.94
CA THR A 370 -19.00 -18.50 -18.69
C THR A 370 -19.46 -17.11 -19.14
N ILE A 371 -19.00 -16.04 -18.48
CA ILE A 371 -19.33 -14.65 -18.82
C ILE A 371 -18.90 -14.36 -20.27
N GLN A 372 -19.87 -14.15 -21.17
CA GLN A 372 -19.68 -13.82 -22.58
C GLN A 372 -19.99 -12.37 -22.89
N ASN A 373 -20.90 -11.74 -22.13
CA ASN A 373 -21.37 -10.40 -22.42
C ASN A 373 -21.44 -9.47 -21.19
N LYS A 374 -21.64 -8.18 -21.44
CA LYS A 374 -21.67 -7.11 -20.44
C LYS A 374 -22.79 -7.30 -19.42
N ALA A 375 -23.95 -7.80 -19.84
CA ALA A 375 -25.07 -8.05 -18.94
C ALA A 375 -24.75 -9.20 -17.96
N GLU A 376 -24.17 -10.29 -18.46
CA GLU A 376 -23.68 -11.40 -17.63
C GLU A 376 -22.56 -10.94 -16.69
N ALA A 377 -21.64 -10.08 -17.16
CA ALA A 377 -20.57 -9.54 -16.34
C ALA A 377 -21.10 -8.71 -15.16
N GLU A 378 -22.13 -7.89 -15.41
CA GLU A 378 -22.82 -7.12 -14.38
C GLU A 378 -23.51 -8.02 -13.35
N ILE A 379 -24.31 -8.98 -13.81
CA ILE A 379 -25.03 -9.92 -12.94
C ILE A 379 -24.02 -10.67 -12.07
N TYR A 380 -23.01 -11.30 -12.68
CA TYR A 380 -22.03 -12.10 -11.97
C TYR A 380 -21.29 -11.29 -10.91
N LEU A 381 -20.79 -10.09 -11.24
CA LEU A 381 -20.05 -9.29 -10.27
C LEU A 381 -20.94 -8.82 -9.11
N THR A 382 -22.19 -8.45 -9.38
CA THR A 382 -23.12 -8.02 -8.32
C THR A 382 -23.50 -9.17 -7.38
N GLU A 383 -23.78 -10.35 -7.91
CA GLU A 383 -24.09 -11.55 -7.12
C GLU A 383 -22.88 -12.02 -6.31
N TYR A 384 -21.72 -12.11 -6.95
CA TYR A 384 -20.46 -12.48 -6.28
C TYR A 384 -20.13 -11.50 -5.16
N PHE A 385 -20.25 -10.19 -5.42
CA PHE A 385 -20.04 -9.17 -4.39
C PHE A 385 -21.01 -9.34 -3.22
N ALA A 386 -22.31 -9.54 -3.49
CA ALA A 386 -23.32 -9.71 -2.45
C ALA A 386 -23.03 -10.94 -1.58
N GLU A 387 -22.68 -12.08 -2.21
CA GLU A 387 -22.30 -13.30 -1.51
C GLU A 387 -21.09 -13.07 -0.59
N LYS A 388 -20.01 -12.47 -1.11
CA LYS A 388 -18.79 -12.26 -0.34
C LYS A 388 -18.96 -11.19 0.74
N ALA A 389 -19.66 -10.10 0.46
CA ALA A 389 -19.86 -8.98 1.38
C ALA A 389 -20.53 -9.39 2.71
N ILE A 390 -21.35 -10.45 2.72
CA ILE A 390 -21.98 -11.02 3.93
C ILE A 390 -20.91 -11.49 4.92
N TYR A 391 -19.87 -12.18 4.45
CA TYR A 391 -18.77 -12.66 5.29
C TYR A 391 -17.96 -11.52 5.92
N PHE A 392 -18.09 -10.31 5.38
CA PHE A 392 -17.42 -9.11 5.89
C PHE A 392 -18.33 -8.22 6.75
N SER A 393 -19.50 -8.72 7.18
CA SER A 393 -20.45 -8.00 8.05
C SER A 393 -20.93 -6.66 7.47
N THR A 394 -21.05 -6.59 6.14
CA THR A 394 -21.60 -5.44 5.42
C THR A 394 -23.10 -5.33 5.74
N SER A 395 -23.60 -4.13 6.06
CA SER A 395 -25.05 -3.94 6.27
C SER A 395 -25.80 -4.13 4.96
N LYS A 396 -27.08 -4.55 5.02
CA LYS A 396 -27.91 -4.70 3.81
C LYS A 396 -27.97 -3.41 2.99
N GLN A 397 -28.16 -2.28 3.66
CA GLN A 397 -28.16 -0.96 3.00
C GLN A 397 -26.85 -0.69 2.24
N LEU A 398 -25.70 -0.90 2.89
CA LEU A 398 -24.40 -0.67 2.27
C LEU A 398 -24.16 -1.63 1.10
N MET A 399 -24.65 -2.87 1.20
CA MET A 399 -24.59 -3.84 0.11
C MET A 399 -25.42 -3.37 -1.10
N ASP A 400 -26.67 -2.95 -0.89
CA ASP A 400 -27.56 -2.47 -1.96
C ASP A 400 -26.99 -1.22 -2.67
N GLU A 401 -26.43 -0.28 -1.91
CA GLU A 401 -25.74 0.91 -2.43
C GLU A 401 -24.53 0.54 -3.32
N ASN A 402 -23.75 -0.47 -2.90
CA ASN A 402 -22.57 -0.91 -3.65
C ASN A 402 -22.91 -1.76 -4.87
N ILE A 403 -24.00 -2.52 -4.84
CA ILE A 403 -24.55 -3.19 -6.02
C ILE A 403 -24.91 -2.13 -7.07
N LYS A 404 -25.59 -1.05 -6.68
CA LYS A 404 -25.91 0.05 -7.60
C LYS A 404 -24.64 0.65 -8.21
N LYS A 405 -23.61 0.90 -7.40
CA LYS A 405 -22.32 1.39 -7.85
C LYS A 405 -21.63 0.46 -8.86
N ILE A 406 -21.66 -0.85 -8.64
CA ILE A 406 -21.10 -1.83 -9.60
C ILE A 406 -21.81 -1.67 -10.96
N ARG A 407 -23.15 -1.62 -10.97
CA ARG A 407 -23.93 -1.44 -12.20
C ARG A 407 -23.59 -0.13 -12.90
N GLU A 408 -23.55 0.97 -12.16
CA GLU A 408 -23.17 2.28 -12.70
C GLU A 408 -21.74 2.26 -13.28
N ALA A 409 -20.77 1.62 -12.61
CA ALA A 409 -19.41 1.51 -13.09
C ALA A 409 -19.30 0.67 -14.38
N ILE A 410 -19.99 -0.48 -14.45
CA ILE A 410 -20.02 -1.33 -15.66
C ILE A 410 -20.73 -0.61 -16.81
N SER A 411 -21.77 0.19 -16.52
CA SER A 411 -22.49 0.94 -17.55
C SER A 411 -21.57 1.86 -18.37
N GLN A 412 -20.49 2.37 -17.76
CA GLN A 412 -19.48 3.25 -18.38
C GLN A 412 -18.50 2.52 -19.32
N LEU A 413 -18.50 1.19 -19.33
CA LEU A 413 -17.58 0.35 -20.10
C LEU A 413 -18.22 -0.12 -21.40
N ASN A 414 -17.41 -0.36 -22.44
CA ASN A 414 -17.89 -1.13 -23.60
C ASN A 414 -17.96 -2.64 -23.27
N GLU A 415 -18.48 -3.42 -24.23
CA GLU A 415 -18.68 -4.87 -24.09
C GLU A 415 -17.40 -5.61 -23.66
N SER A 416 -16.30 -5.41 -24.39
CA SER A 416 -15.05 -6.11 -24.14
C SER A 416 -14.37 -5.65 -22.86
N GLU A 417 -14.44 -4.34 -22.55
CA GLU A 417 -13.94 -3.77 -21.30
C GLU A 417 -14.67 -4.35 -20.07
N ALA A 418 -16.00 -4.48 -20.13
CA ALA A 418 -16.78 -5.02 -19.02
C ALA A 418 -16.46 -6.49 -18.77
N VAL A 419 -16.50 -7.33 -19.81
CA VAL A 419 -16.23 -8.78 -19.69
C VAL A 419 -14.80 -9.02 -19.19
N ALA A 420 -13.80 -8.39 -19.81
CA ALA A 420 -12.41 -8.56 -19.41
C ALA A 420 -12.14 -7.99 -18.01
N GLY A 421 -12.73 -6.83 -17.70
CA GLY A 421 -12.57 -6.15 -16.41
C GLY A 421 -13.11 -6.96 -15.24
N VAL A 422 -14.30 -7.55 -15.40
CA VAL A 422 -14.93 -8.40 -14.37
C VAL A 422 -14.13 -9.70 -14.18
N LYS A 423 -13.73 -10.38 -15.26
CA LYS A 423 -12.88 -11.57 -15.16
C LYS A 423 -11.58 -11.26 -14.41
N ALA A 424 -10.93 -10.15 -14.76
CA ALA A 424 -9.68 -9.77 -14.13
C ALA A 424 -9.81 -9.32 -12.66
N ILE A 425 -10.85 -8.56 -12.29
CA ILE A 425 -11.02 -8.12 -10.89
C ILE A 425 -11.34 -9.30 -9.96
N LEU A 426 -12.01 -10.34 -10.47
CA LEU A 426 -12.33 -11.55 -9.71
C LEU A 426 -11.13 -12.47 -9.45
N ARG A 427 -9.95 -12.17 -10.03
CA ARG A 427 -8.69 -12.86 -9.70
C ARG A 427 -8.05 -12.38 -8.39
N ILE A 428 -8.49 -11.23 -7.87
CA ILE A 428 -7.99 -10.70 -6.60
C ILE A 428 -8.72 -11.35 -5.42
N PRO A 429 -8.09 -11.45 -4.24
CA PRO A 429 -8.73 -11.98 -3.05
C PRO A 429 -10.06 -11.27 -2.70
N ASP A 430 -11.05 -12.04 -2.23
CA ASP A 430 -12.39 -11.54 -1.89
C ASP A 430 -12.39 -10.29 -1.02
N TYR A 431 -11.50 -10.22 -0.02
CA TYR A 431 -11.40 -9.06 0.86
C TYR A 431 -10.91 -7.79 0.14
N LEU A 432 -10.05 -7.92 -0.88
CA LEU A 432 -9.61 -6.82 -1.72
C LEU A 432 -10.71 -6.43 -2.70
N LEU A 433 -11.43 -7.40 -3.28
CA LEU A 433 -12.58 -7.11 -4.13
C LEU A 433 -13.66 -6.34 -3.35
N VAL A 434 -14.07 -6.88 -2.21
CA VAL A 434 -15.07 -6.22 -1.35
C VAL A 434 -14.57 -4.86 -0.89
N SER A 435 -13.29 -4.73 -0.50
CA SER A 435 -12.72 -3.43 -0.14
C SER A 435 -12.72 -2.44 -1.31
N GLU A 436 -12.32 -2.87 -2.50
CA GLU A 436 -12.28 -2.02 -3.69
C GLU A 436 -13.70 -1.57 -4.03
N VAL A 437 -14.66 -2.50 -4.11
CA VAL A 437 -16.06 -2.15 -4.36
C VAL A 437 -16.59 -1.23 -3.27
N VAL A 438 -16.53 -1.58 -1.98
CA VAL A 438 -17.21 -0.79 -0.94
C VAL A 438 -16.62 0.62 -0.82
N TYR A 439 -15.30 0.77 -0.98
CA TYR A 439 -14.59 1.97 -0.55
C TYR A 439 -14.06 2.86 -1.68
N THR A 440 -14.28 2.48 -2.93
CA THR A 440 -13.92 3.28 -4.11
C THR A 440 -15.13 4.02 -4.68
N THR A 441 -14.92 5.07 -5.48
CA THR A 441 -16.02 5.76 -6.20
C THR A 441 -16.44 4.99 -7.44
N THR A 442 -17.62 5.28 -7.99
CA THR A 442 -18.10 4.64 -9.23
C THR A 442 -17.10 4.82 -10.37
N GLU A 443 -16.58 6.04 -10.54
CA GLU A 443 -15.61 6.39 -11.60
C GLU A 443 -14.31 5.62 -11.40
N LYS A 444 -13.83 5.51 -10.16
CA LYS A 444 -12.60 4.77 -9.87
C LYS A 444 -12.79 3.27 -10.11
N LEU A 445 -13.94 2.71 -9.75
CA LEU A 445 -14.26 1.31 -10.07
C LEU A 445 -14.33 1.09 -11.58
N ALA A 446 -14.92 2.01 -12.34
CA ALA A 446 -14.96 1.93 -13.80
C ALA A 446 -13.54 1.98 -14.40
N VAL A 447 -12.70 2.92 -13.96
CA VAL A 447 -11.28 2.98 -14.39
C VAL A 447 -10.56 1.68 -14.04
N ARG A 448 -10.79 1.12 -12.86
CA ARG A 448 -10.24 -0.18 -12.45
C ARG A 448 -10.68 -1.29 -13.40
N LEU A 449 -11.97 -1.47 -13.62
CA LEU A 449 -12.46 -2.51 -14.53
C LEU A 449 -11.89 -2.33 -15.95
N LYS A 450 -11.82 -1.09 -16.44
CA LYS A 450 -11.27 -0.77 -17.77
C LYS A 450 -9.79 -1.12 -17.92
N GLN A 451 -8.95 -0.69 -16.98
CA GLN A 451 -7.50 -0.88 -17.04
C GLN A 451 -7.07 -2.28 -16.50
N SER A 452 -8.00 -3.07 -15.94
CA SER A 452 -7.74 -4.41 -15.40
C SER A 452 -7.08 -5.30 -16.45
N PHE A 453 -7.43 -5.08 -17.71
CA PHE A 453 -6.91 -5.77 -18.87
C PHE A 453 -6.23 -4.77 -19.82
N LYS A 454 -5.20 -4.05 -19.34
CA LYS A 454 -4.24 -3.45 -20.28
C LYS A 454 -3.60 -4.60 -21.06
N SER A 455 -4.06 -4.82 -22.28
CA SER A 455 -3.34 -5.62 -23.28
C SER A 455 -1.92 -5.07 -23.36
N VAL A 456 -0.93 -5.92 -23.09
CA VAL A 456 0.48 -5.60 -23.33
C VAL A 456 0.70 -5.41 -24.83
#